data_AF-V4SA85-F1
#
_entry.id   AF-V4SA85-F1
#
_cell.length_a   1.000
_cell.length_b   1.000
_cell.length_c   1.000
_cell.angle_alpha   90.00
_cell.angle_beta   90.00
_cell.angle_gamma   90.00
#
_symmetry.space_group_name_H-M   'P 1'
#
loop_
_entity.id
_entity.type
_entity.pdbx_description
1 polymer ?
#
loop_
_entity_poly.entity_id
_entity_poly.type
_entity_poly.pdbx_seq_one_letter_code
_entity_poly.pdbx_strand_id
1 'polypeptide(L)'
;MSQALFDQYLEDKPRVFNAMFPDNKQRSQRLNEDEWRIQMLPIQFIFLTVKPVIDMRLRCKTGGKDYPPEVPQDITKVLELDITRWELRDLENVIKPSQFSLSVKGALYSDRRGTRSRLKGQLEMNISFVLPPVLALIPDDVRRNVAESVLTRLIEDMKQKVNGSLLKGYSKFKRESLNGVRHQTR
;
A
#
# COMPACT_ATOMS: atom_id res chain seq x y z
N MET A 1 6.70 6.06 26.33
CA MET A 1 6.25 7.23 25.52
C MET A 1 6.16 6.97 24.01
N SER A 2 7.04 6.19 23.36
CA SER A 2 7.01 6.03 21.90
C SER A 2 5.83 5.22 21.32
N GLN A 3 5.08 4.44 22.14
CA GLN A 3 3.99 3.57 21.66
C GLN A 3 2.75 4.41 21.40
N ALA A 4 2.36 5.21 22.39
CA ALA A 4 1.27 6.18 22.26
C ALA A 4 1.47 7.11 21.05
N LEU A 5 2.70 7.60 20.82
CA LEU A 5 3.02 8.42 19.66
C LEU A 5 2.87 7.69 18.32
N PHE A 6 3.22 6.41 18.28
CA PHE A 6 3.05 5.63 17.05
C PHE A 6 1.59 5.24 16.83
N ASP A 7 0.90 4.86 17.90
CA ASP A 7 -0.51 4.52 17.89
C ASP A 7 -1.37 5.73 17.46
N GLN A 8 -0.98 6.94 17.85
CA GLN A 8 -1.56 8.20 17.37
C GLN A 8 -1.20 8.48 15.91
N TYR A 9 0.03 8.18 15.49
CA TYR A 9 0.43 8.32 14.09
C TYR A 9 -0.41 7.41 13.17
N LEU A 10 -0.68 6.17 13.58
CA LEU A 10 -1.53 5.24 12.82
C LEU A 10 -2.99 5.68 12.72
N GLU A 11 -3.49 6.44 13.69
CA GLU A 11 -4.85 6.99 13.65
C GLU A 11 -4.99 8.16 12.67
N ASP A 12 -3.90 8.87 12.38
CA ASP A 12 -3.86 9.91 11.34
C ASP A 12 -3.78 9.26 9.94
N LYS A 13 -4.87 8.58 9.54
CA LYS A 13 -4.97 7.85 8.26
C LYS A 13 -4.57 8.71 7.06
N PRO A 14 -5.02 9.99 6.91
CA PRO A 14 -4.57 10.83 5.82
C PRO A 14 -3.05 11.04 5.80
N ARG A 15 -2.41 11.22 6.96
CA ARG A 15 -0.96 11.35 7.04
C ARG A 15 -0.25 10.05 6.70
N VAL A 16 -0.72 8.91 7.18
CA VAL A 16 -0.14 7.61 6.85
C VAL A 16 -0.29 7.32 5.36
N PHE A 17 -1.47 7.58 4.79
CA PHE A 17 -1.73 7.48 3.35
C PHE A 17 -0.76 8.33 2.53
N ASN A 18 -0.64 9.62 2.86
CA ASN A 18 0.27 10.54 2.17
C ASN A 18 1.74 10.13 2.33
N ALA A 19 2.10 9.47 3.44
CA ALA A 19 3.41 8.90 3.60
C ALA A 19 3.59 7.69 2.67
N MET A 20 2.65 6.76 2.57
CA MET A 20 2.77 5.58 1.68
C MET A 20 2.81 5.95 0.20
N PHE A 21 2.13 7.02 -0.20
CA PHE A 21 2.00 7.43 -1.59
C PHE A 21 2.43 8.90 -1.78
N PRO A 22 3.71 9.24 -1.65
CA PRO A 22 4.15 10.64 -1.64
C PRO A 22 3.91 11.39 -2.97
N ASP A 23 3.88 10.67 -4.09
CA ASP A 23 3.77 11.22 -5.45
C ASP A 23 2.32 11.29 -5.96
N ASN A 24 1.33 11.24 -5.06
CA ASN A 24 -0.07 11.01 -5.41
C ASN A 24 -0.93 12.28 -5.45
N LYS A 25 -0.42 13.48 -5.14
CA LYS A 25 -1.27 14.69 -5.03
C LYS A 25 -2.15 14.97 -6.25
N GLN A 26 -1.68 14.61 -7.44
CA GLN A 26 -2.44 14.73 -8.70
C GLN A 26 -3.11 13.42 -9.14
N ARG A 27 -2.81 12.31 -8.47
CA ARG A 27 -3.18 10.94 -8.85
C ARG A 27 -4.00 10.21 -7.79
N SER A 28 -4.31 10.86 -6.67
CA SER A 28 -5.17 10.30 -5.64
C SER A 28 -6.27 11.25 -5.25
N GLN A 29 -7.43 10.67 -4.96
CA GLN A 29 -8.61 11.36 -4.49
C GLN A 29 -9.12 10.64 -3.25
N ARG A 30 -9.38 11.37 -2.17
CA ARG A 30 -10.05 10.79 -1.00
C ARG A 30 -11.53 10.57 -1.35
N LEU A 31 -12.01 9.34 -1.20
CA LEU A 31 -13.41 8.96 -1.47
C LEU A 31 -14.27 9.14 -0.21
N ASN A 32 -13.74 8.75 0.95
CA ASN A 32 -14.38 8.90 2.26
C ASN A 32 -13.32 8.97 3.36
N GLU A 33 -13.74 8.84 4.63
CA GLU A 33 -12.82 8.95 5.77
C GLU A 33 -11.69 7.91 5.72
N ASP A 34 -11.98 6.73 5.19
CA ASP A 34 -11.12 5.55 5.26
C ASP A 34 -10.65 5.07 3.89
N GLU A 35 -11.04 5.71 2.80
CA GLU A 35 -10.82 5.20 1.45
C GLU A 35 -10.32 6.27 0.48
N TRP A 36 -9.36 5.88 -0.35
CA TRP A 36 -8.73 6.72 -1.36
C TRP A 36 -8.67 6.00 -2.69
N ARG A 37 -9.04 6.71 -3.75
CA ARG A 37 -8.81 6.31 -5.12
C ARG A 37 -7.41 6.73 -5.55
N ILE A 38 -6.65 5.84 -6.17
CA ILE A 38 -5.25 6.05 -6.55
C ILE A 38 -5.06 5.57 -7.99
N GLN A 39 -4.61 6.48 -8.86
CA GLN A 39 -4.06 6.13 -10.16
C GLN A 39 -2.60 5.71 -9.98
N MET A 40 -2.35 4.43 -10.21
CA MET A 40 -1.02 3.84 -10.12
C MET A 40 -0.15 4.28 -11.28
N LEU A 41 1.16 4.05 -11.16
CA LEU A 41 2.06 4.24 -12.30
C LEU A 41 1.69 3.29 -13.44
N PRO A 42 1.85 3.73 -14.71
CA PRO A 42 1.65 2.84 -15.84
C PRO A 42 2.54 1.60 -15.74
N ILE A 43 1.96 0.45 -16.04
CA ILE A 43 2.63 -0.85 -16.05
C ILE A 43 2.79 -1.26 -17.50
N GLN A 44 4.02 -1.49 -17.92
CA GLN A 44 4.30 -1.99 -19.26
C GLN A 44 4.42 -3.52 -19.24
N PHE A 45 3.67 -4.18 -20.11
CA PHE A 45 3.72 -5.62 -20.32
C PHE A 45 3.89 -5.92 -21.81
N ILE A 46 5.09 -6.29 -22.22
CA ILE A 46 5.46 -6.46 -23.63
C ILE A 46 5.23 -5.13 -24.38
N PHE A 47 4.24 -5.04 -25.26
CA PHE A 47 3.86 -3.82 -25.98
C PHE A 47 2.64 -3.11 -25.36
N LEU A 48 2.05 -3.69 -24.30
CA LEU A 48 0.87 -3.13 -23.63
C LEU A 48 1.27 -2.17 -22.53
N THR A 49 0.56 -1.06 -22.42
CA THR A 49 0.65 -0.15 -21.28
C THR A 49 -0.69 -0.11 -20.58
N VAL A 50 -0.70 -0.50 -19.30
CA VAL A 50 -1.90 -0.51 -18.47
C VAL A 50 -1.79 0.57 -17.41
N LYS A 51 -2.87 1.31 -17.15
CA LYS A 51 -2.92 2.28 -16.05
C LYS A 51 -3.94 1.82 -14.99
N PRO A 52 -3.49 1.11 -13.94
CA PRO A 52 -4.39 0.69 -12.89
C PRO A 52 -4.89 1.87 -12.08
N VAL A 53 -6.15 1.82 -11.70
CA VAL A 53 -6.74 2.70 -10.69
C VAL A 53 -7.30 1.81 -9.59
N ILE A 54 -6.93 2.06 -8.35
CA ILE A 54 -7.35 1.27 -7.19
C ILE A 54 -8.08 2.14 -6.19
N ASP A 55 -9.10 1.60 -5.54
CA ASP A 55 -9.66 2.17 -4.33
C ASP A 55 -9.06 1.41 -3.14
N MET A 56 -8.32 2.12 -2.31
CA MET A 56 -7.57 1.61 -1.18
C MET A 56 -8.19 2.09 0.11
N ARG A 57 -8.45 1.17 1.02
CA ARG A 57 -9.03 1.43 2.33
C ARG A 57 -8.01 1.23 3.44
N LEU A 58 -8.05 2.12 4.45
CA LEU A 58 -7.23 2.08 5.66
C LEU A 58 -8.13 1.98 6.90
N ARG A 59 -7.91 0.96 7.72
CA ARG A 59 -8.68 0.72 8.95
C ARG A 59 -7.77 0.56 10.15
N CYS A 60 -8.01 1.33 11.20
CA CYS A 60 -7.28 1.19 12.44
C CYS A 60 -8.05 0.24 13.36
N LYS A 61 -7.43 -0.88 13.75
CA LYS A 61 -7.98 -1.82 14.72
C LYS A 61 -7.20 -1.73 16.02
N THR A 62 -7.91 -1.79 17.15
CA THR A 62 -7.33 -1.75 18.49
C THR A 62 -7.74 -2.96 19.32
N GLY A 63 -6.96 -3.29 20.34
CA GLY A 63 -7.35 -4.29 21.34
C GLY A 63 -7.17 -5.75 20.90
N GLY A 64 -6.38 -6.02 19.86
CA GLY A 64 -5.94 -7.38 19.49
C GLY A 64 -7.01 -8.30 18.89
N LYS A 65 -8.27 -7.86 18.78
CA LYS A 65 -9.36 -8.66 18.19
C LYS A 65 -9.30 -8.58 16.68
N ASP A 66 -9.45 -9.74 16.03
CA ASP A 66 -9.50 -9.89 14.57
C ASP A 66 -8.27 -9.36 13.84
N TYR A 67 -7.09 -9.39 14.48
CA TYR A 67 -5.84 -9.08 13.81
C TYR A 67 -5.43 -10.23 12.88
N PRO A 68 -4.71 -9.94 11.78
CA PRO A 68 -4.13 -11.00 10.96
C PRO A 68 -3.27 -11.95 11.81
N PRO A 69 -3.28 -13.27 11.55
CA PRO A 69 -2.56 -14.26 12.36
C PRO A 69 -1.05 -13.99 12.52
N GLU A 70 -0.46 -13.27 11.57
CA GLU A 70 0.96 -12.91 11.54
C GLU A 70 1.30 -11.73 12.46
N VAL A 71 0.29 -11.05 13.01
CA VAL A 71 0.45 -9.97 13.98
C VAL A 71 0.53 -10.55 15.38
N PRO A 72 1.60 -10.25 16.15
CA PRO A 72 1.69 -10.69 17.53
C PRO A 72 0.54 -10.19 18.43
N GLN A 73 0.13 -11.02 19.38
CA GLN A 73 -0.95 -10.68 20.32
C GLN A 73 -0.63 -9.49 21.23
N ASP A 74 0.67 -9.19 21.45
CA ASP A 74 1.12 -8.05 22.25
C ASP A 74 1.00 -6.69 21.52
N ILE A 75 0.61 -6.71 20.23
CA ILE A 75 0.36 -5.49 19.46
C ILE A 75 -0.95 -4.84 19.91
N THR A 76 -0.89 -3.57 20.28
CA THR A 76 -2.04 -2.79 20.77
C THR A 76 -2.91 -2.20 19.66
N LYS A 77 -2.29 -1.96 18.49
CA LYS A 77 -2.89 -1.28 17.36
C LYS A 77 -2.30 -1.76 16.03
N VAL A 78 -3.18 -1.98 15.06
CA VAL A 78 -2.83 -2.36 13.68
C VAL A 78 -3.58 -1.43 12.73
N LEU A 79 -2.85 -0.87 11.77
CA LEU A 79 -3.47 -0.28 10.59
C LEU A 79 -3.55 -1.35 9.51
N GLU A 80 -4.76 -1.77 9.18
CA GLU A 80 -5.03 -2.64 8.05
C GLU A 80 -5.21 -1.84 6.77
N LEU A 81 -4.79 -2.45 5.67
CA LEU A 81 -4.83 -1.88 4.33
C LEU A 81 -5.45 -2.90 3.39
N ASP A 82 -6.45 -2.52 2.61
CA ASP A 82 -7.03 -3.41 1.60
C ASP A 82 -7.46 -2.64 0.34
N ILE A 83 -7.35 -3.30 -0.82
CA ILE A 83 -7.97 -2.79 -2.05
C ILE A 83 -9.41 -3.28 -2.09
N THR A 84 -10.35 -2.35 -2.22
CA THR A 84 -11.79 -2.61 -2.28
C THR A 84 -12.30 -2.66 -3.71
N ARG A 85 -11.68 -1.91 -4.62
CA ARG A 85 -12.01 -1.85 -6.05
C ARG A 85 -10.77 -1.61 -6.89
N TRP A 86 -10.80 -2.06 -8.13
CA TRP A 86 -9.76 -1.75 -9.11
C TRP A 86 -10.35 -1.60 -10.51
N GLU A 87 -9.67 -0.83 -11.34
CA GLU A 87 -9.97 -0.62 -12.75
C GLU A 87 -8.66 -0.61 -13.55
N LEU A 88 -8.70 -1.12 -14.79
CA LEU A 88 -7.62 -0.96 -15.75
C LEU A 88 -8.07 0.06 -16.81
N ARG A 89 -7.42 1.22 -16.85
CA ARG A 89 -7.67 2.28 -17.85
C ARG A 89 -6.73 2.16 -19.03
N ASP A 90 -7.14 2.78 -20.14
CA ASP A 90 -6.38 2.93 -21.39
C ASP A 90 -6.06 1.60 -22.10
N LEU A 91 -6.88 0.56 -21.87
CA LEU A 91 -6.87 -0.68 -22.63
C LEU A 91 -8.00 -0.68 -23.66
N GLU A 92 -7.65 -0.85 -24.94
CA GLU A 92 -8.62 -1.12 -25.99
C GLU A 92 -9.33 -2.47 -25.74
N ASN A 93 -10.59 -2.60 -26.16
CA ASN A 93 -11.40 -3.80 -25.87
C ASN A 93 -10.75 -5.11 -26.37
N VAL A 94 -10.02 -5.08 -27.49
CA VAL A 94 -9.34 -6.25 -28.07
C VAL A 94 -8.15 -6.72 -27.22
N ILE A 95 -7.63 -5.80 -26.39
CA ILE A 95 -6.38 -5.94 -25.64
C ILE A 95 -6.66 -6.05 -24.13
N LYS A 96 -7.91 -5.83 -23.71
CA LYS A 96 -8.31 -6.00 -22.33
C LYS A 96 -8.35 -7.49 -21.97
N PRO A 97 -7.74 -7.91 -20.86
CA PRO A 97 -7.86 -9.29 -20.41
C PRO A 97 -9.33 -9.62 -20.13
N SER A 98 -9.79 -10.80 -20.58
CA SER A 98 -11.16 -11.26 -20.36
C SER A 98 -11.46 -11.51 -18.89
N GLN A 99 -10.43 -11.86 -18.13
CA GLN A 99 -10.45 -11.94 -16.67
C GLN A 99 -9.21 -11.24 -16.13
N PHE A 100 -9.42 -10.40 -15.13
CA PHE A 100 -8.36 -9.83 -14.31
C PHE A 100 -8.88 -9.74 -12.88
N SER A 101 -8.03 -10.01 -11.91
CA SER A 101 -8.30 -9.71 -10.52
C SER A 101 -7.03 -9.19 -9.85
N LEU A 102 -7.22 -8.20 -8.99
CA LEU A 102 -6.20 -7.65 -8.12
C LEU A 102 -6.77 -7.61 -6.71
N SER A 103 -6.06 -8.25 -5.79
CA SER A 103 -6.31 -8.10 -4.36
C SER A 103 -5.01 -7.73 -3.67
N VAL A 104 -5.12 -6.84 -2.70
CA VAL A 104 -4.03 -6.47 -1.82
C VAL A 104 -4.58 -6.40 -0.42
N LYS A 105 -3.87 -7.00 0.52
CA LYS A 105 -4.13 -6.92 1.96
C LYS A 105 -2.82 -6.65 2.67
N GLY A 106 -2.86 -5.84 3.72
CA GLY A 106 -1.67 -5.54 4.49
C GLY A 106 -1.98 -5.10 5.91
N ALA A 107 -0.94 -5.09 6.72
CA ALA A 107 -0.97 -4.65 8.10
C ALA A 107 0.29 -3.84 8.41
N LEU A 108 0.12 -2.75 9.15
CA LEU A 108 1.19 -1.88 9.64
C LEU A 108 1.05 -1.72 11.15
N TYR A 109 2.12 -1.99 11.90
CA TYR A 109 2.14 -1.92 13.36
C TYR A 109 3.52 -1.60 13.92
N SER A 110 3.58 -1.25 15.21
CA SER A 110 4.84 -1.04 15.93
C SER A 110 5.33 -2.34 16.54
N ASP A 111 6.50 -2.82 16.14
CA ASP A 111 7.17 -3.96 16.76
C ASP A 111 8.25 -3.48 17.75
N ARG A 112 8.27 -4.04 18.96
CA ARG A 112 9.15 -3.65 20.07
C ARG A 112 9.97 -4.78 20.62
N ARG A 113 10.10 -5.89 19.89
CA ARG A 113 10.99 -6.99 20.27
C ARG A 113 12.46 -6.49 20.19
N GLY A 114 12.92 -5.80 21.24
CA GLY A 114 14.27 -5.21 21.37
C GLY A 114 14.30 -3.80 21.98
N THR A 115 15.49 -3.18 22.02
CA THR A 115 15.72 -1.85 22.63
C THR A 115 15.17 -0.67 21.83
N ARG A 116 14.67 -0.89 20.61
CA ARG A 116 14.14 0.16 19.72
C ARG A 116 12.79 -0.25 19.15
N SER A 117 11.83 0.68 19.12
CA SER A 117 10.58 0.51 18.38
C SER A 117 10.87 0.53 16.88
N ARG A 118 10.33 -0.44 16.15
CA ARG A 118 10.44 -0.56 14.69
C ARG A 118 9.04 -0.47 14.08
N LEU A 119 9.00 0.06 12.86
CA LEU A 119 7.81 -0.01 12.03
C LEU A 119 7.84 -1.34 11.28
N LYS A 120 6.79 -2.14 11.42
CA LYS A 120 6.65 -3.40 10.68
C LYS A 120 5.44 -3.32 9.79
N GLY A 121 5.67 -3.49 8.48
CA GLY A 121 4.64 -3.57 7.47
C GLY A 121 4.66 -4.96 6.84
N GLN A 122 3.48 -5.52 6.59
CA GLN A 122 3.28 -6.73 5.81
C GLN A 122 2.26 -6.45 4.73
N LEU A 123 2.49 -7.00 3.54
CA LEU A 123 1.63 -6.83 2.38
C LEU A 123 1.59 -8.14 1.61
N GLU A 124 0.38 -8.62 1.34
CA GLU A 124 0.08 -9.70 0.43
C GLU A 124 -0.63 -9.12 -0.79
N MET A 125 -0.20 -9.52 -1.97
CA MET A 125 -0.79 -9.12 -3.23
C MET A 125 -1.04 -10.38 -4.06
N ASN A 126 -2.27 -10.53 -4.54
CA ASN A 126 -2.62 -11.57 -5.51
C ASN A 126 -3.12 -10.90 -6.79
N ILE A 127 -2.49 -11.27 -7.91
CA ILE A 127 -2.85 -10.82 -9.25
C ILE A 127 -3.14 -12.06 -10.09
N SER A 128 -4.31 -12.10 -10.74
CA SER A 128 -4.63 -13.13 -11.72
C SER A 128 -5.19 -12.49 -12.97
N PHE A 129 -4.85 -13.05 -14.13
CA PHE A 129 -5.37 -12.56 -15.40
C PHE A 129 -5.28 -13.62 -16.49
N VAL A 130 -6.16 -13.49 -17.48
CA VAL A 130 -6.07 -14.22 -18.74
C VAL A 130 -5.44 -13.30 -19.78
N LEU A 131 -4.36 -13.74 -20.40
CA LEU A 131 -3.68 -12.99 -21.45
C LEU A 131 -4.64 -12.74 -22.63
N PRO A 132 -4.70 -11.50 -23.14
CA PRO A 132 -5.44 -11.20 -24.37
C PRO A 132 -5.01 -12.11 -25.53
N PRO A 133 -5.92 -12.51 -26.43
CA PRO A 133 -5.60 -13.40 -27.56
C PRO A 133 -4.48 -12.88 -28.47
N VAL A 134 -4.31 -11.56 -28.57
CA VAL A 134 -3.22 -10.92 -29.35
C VAL A 134 -1.82 -11.28 -28.82
N LEU A 135 -1.73 -11.72 -27.55
CA LEU A 135 -0.49 -12.22 -26.95
C LEU A 135 -0.33 -13.73 -27.09
N ALA A 136 -1.23 -14.44 -27.78
CA ALA A 136 -1.11 -15.88 -28.00
C ALA A 136 0.03 -16.27 -28.94
N LEU A 137 0.43 -15.36 -29.83
CA LEU A 137 1.54 -15.57 -30.77
C LEU A 137 2.92 -15.44 -30.12
N ILE A 138 2.97 -14.97 -28.87
CA ILE A 138 4.22 -14.81 -28.13
C ILE A 138 4.53 -16.14 -27.41
N PRO A 139 5.75 -16.68 -27.55
CA PRO A 139 6.16 -17.90 -26.86
C PRO A 139 5.88 -17.85 -25.35
N ASP A 140 5.40 -18.97 -24.80
CA ASP A 140 4.96 -19.07 -23.41
C ASP A 140 6.03 -18.68 -22.37
N ASP A 141 7.27 -19.08 -22.63
CA ASP A 141 8.43 -18.75 -21.82
C ASP A 141 8.67 -17.23 -21.78
N VAL A 142 8.56 -16.55 -22.91
CA VAL A 142 8.67 -15.09 -22.99
C VAL A 142 7.54 -14.42 -22.20
N ARG A 143 6.30 -14.90 -22.34
CA ARG A 143 5.13 -14.33 -21.62
C ARG A 143 5.29 -14.47 -20.12
N ARG A 144 5.71 -15.65 -19.64
CA ARG A 144 5.95 -15.92 -18.22
C ARG A 144 7.09 -15.07 -17.66
N ASN A 145 8.23 -15.03 -18.35
CA ASN A 145 9.38 -14.24 -17.91
C ASN A 145 9.06 -12.74 -17.80
N VAL A 146 8.31 -12.19 -18.77
CA VAL A 146 7.86 -10.78 -18.70
C VAL A 146 6.88 -10.58 -17.55
N ALA A 147 5.94 -11.52 -17.30
CA ALA A 147 5.01 -11.44 -16.18
C ALA A 147 5.73 -11.43 -14.84
N GLU A 148 6.65 -12.37 -14.64
CA GLU A 148 7.46 -12.43 -13.43
C GLU A 148 8.29 -11.15 -13.24
N SER A 149 8.92 -10.64 -14.30
CA SER A 149 9.69 -9.40 -14.23
C SER A 149 8.82 -8.19 -13.86
N VAL A 150 7.63 -8.06 -14.45
CA VAL A 150 6.70 -6.96 -14.16
C VAL A 150 6.21 -7.05 -12.71
N LEU A 151 5.79 -8.23 -12.26
CA LEU A 151 5.33 -8.44 -10.88
C LEU A 151 6.45 -8.18 -9.86
N THR A 152 7.67 -8.62 -10.15
CA THR A 152 8.84 -8.38 -9.30
C THR A 152 9.12 -6.89 -9.17
N ARG A 153 9.14 -6.15 -10.28
CA ARG A 153 9.34 -4.68 -10.27
C ARG A 153 8.25 -3.96 -9.48
N LEU A 154 6.99 -4.37 -9.62
CA LEU A 154 5.89 -3.77 -8.84
C LEU A 154 6.10 -3.94 -7.34
N ILE A 155 6.48 -5.14 -6.90
CA ILE A 155 6.75 -5.43 -5.48
C ILE A 155 7.96 -4.62 -4.99
N GLU A 156 9.03 -4.55 -5.77
CA GLU A 156 10.24 -3.78 -5.44
C GLU A 156 9.94 -2.28 -5.31
N ASP A 157 9.22 -1.71 -6.27
CA ASP A 157 8.82 -0.30 -6.26
C ASP A 157 7.96 0.04 -5.03
N MET A 158 7.03 -0.84 -4.68
CA MET A 158 6.21 -0.68 -3.48
C MET A 158 7.05 -0.72 -2.21
N LYS A 159 7.93 -1.72 -2.07
CA LYS A 159 8.83 -1.83 -0.91
C LYS A 159 9.72 -0.60 -0.77
N GLN A 160 10.34 -0.14 -1.86
CA GLN A 160 11.23 1.01 -1.87
C GLN A 160 10.50 2.29 -1.46
N LYS A 161 9.33 2.54 -2.04
CA LYS A 161 8.54 3.74 -1.72
C LYS A 161 8.08 3.74 -0.28
N VAL A 162 7.44 2.66 0.16
CA VAL A 162 6.77 2.59 1.47
C VAL A 162 7.77 2.58 2.64
N ASN A 163 8.87 1.82 2.54
CA ASN A 163 9.81 1.68 3.67
C ASN A 163 10.47 3.01 4.04
N GLY A 164 10.91 3.78 3.06
CA GLY A 164 11.56 5.06 3.31
C GLY A 164 10.57 6.15 3.70
N SER A 165 9.38 6.16 3.10
CA SER A 165 8.43 7.25 3.24
C SER A 165 7.64 7.20 4.55
N LEU A 166 7.25 6.01 5.02
CA LEU A 166 6.54 5.85 6.28
C LEU A 166 7.42 6.24 7.48
N LEU A 167 8.70 5.84 7.47
CA LEU A 167 9.64 6.22 8.53
C LEU A 167 9.90 7.73 8.56
N LYS A 168 10.00 8.37 7.38
CA LYS A 168 10.09 9.83 7.27
C LYS A 168 8.81 10.50 7.78
N GLY A 169 7.64 9.97 7.43
CA GLY A 169 6.33 10.44 7.87
C GLY A 169 6.19 10.40 9.39
N TYR A 170 6.53 9.27 10.01
CA TYR A 170 6.54 9.11 11.46
C TYR A 170 7.55 10.03 12.14
N SER A 171 8.77 10.14 11.61
CA SER A 171 9.80 11.02 12.18
C SER A 171 9.37 12.49 12.17
N LYS A 172 8.68 12.91 11.10
CA LYS A 172 8.08 14.25 11.01
C LYS A 172 6.96 14.43 12.06
N PHE A 173 6.03 13.48 12.14
CA PHE A 173 4.95 13.49 13.15
C PHE A 173 5.51 13.61 14.57
N LYS A 174 6.48 12.76 14.93
CA LYS A 174 7.11 12.76 16.26
C LYS A 174 7.70 14.12 16.62
N ARG A 175 8.35 14.81 15.68
CA ARG A 175 8.90 16.17 15.91
C ARG A 175 7.80 17.19 16.14
N GLU A 176 6.73 17.14 15.36
CA GLU A 176 5.57 18.04 15.49
C GLU A 176 4.89 17.84 16.85
N SER A 177 4.66 16.60 17.27
CA SER A 177 4.07 16.29 18.58
C SER A 177 4.92 16.76 19.75
N LEU A 178 6.26 16.63 19.65
CA LEU A 178 7.17 17.11 20.69
C LEU A 178 7.23 18.65 20.77
N ASN A 179 7.09 19.33 19.64
CA ASN A 179 7.06 20.80 19.58
C ASN A 179 5.72 21.37 20.06
N GLY A 180 4.60 20.71 19.72
CA GLY A 180 3.27 21.10 20.20
C GLY A 180 3.13 21.03 21.72
N VAL A 181 3.75 20.04 22.36
CA VAL A 181 3.80 19.93 23.82
C VAL A 181 4.57 21.10 24.45
N ARG A 182 5.68 21.55 23.85
CA ARG A 182 6.48 22.67 24.39
C ARG A 182 5.78 24.04 24.33
N HIS A 183 4.84 24.23 23.42
CA HIS A 183 4.08 25.50 23.32
C HIS A 183 2.86 25.56 24.26
N GLN A 184 2.42 24.43 24.82
CA GLN A 184 1.35 24.40 25.84
C GLN A 184 1.89 24.48 27.28
N THR A 185 3.20 24.39 27.48
CA THR A 185 3.85 24.47 28.81
C THR A 185 4.53 25.82 29.07
N ARG A 186 4.19 26.86 28.29
CA ARG A 186 4.72 28.20 28.42
C ARG A 186 3.61 29.22 28.60
#